data_AF-A0A1J4WJL0-F1
#
_entry.id   AF-A0A1J4WJL0-F1
#
_cell.length_a   1.000
_cell.length_b   1.000
_cell.length_c   1.000
_cell.angle_alpha   90.00
_cell.angle_beta   90.00
_cell.angle_gamma   90.00
#
_symmetry.space_group_name_H-M   'P 1'
#
loop_
_entity.id
_entity.type
_entity.pdbx_description
1 polymer ?
#
loop_
_entity_poly.entity_id
_entity_poly.type
_entity_poly.pdbx_seq_one_letter_code
_entity_poly.pdbx_strand_id
1 'polypeptide(L)'
;MQVMNGNNLEKIFDFLHLVENLKSTLRYNFTKSGRKESSADHSWRLSLMLFILIKELKIAVDTEKSIKMALVHDLAESITGDIDAVLVAEGKVSKQEKQKLELEAMTKIKAALPQEIGEEIYSLWKEYEDASTKEAKCVKAVDKLETLTQLAEAGYKTYDKPQFIANYADKAVGDFPELKEALAIIKRKLKDEFIKGGIPWEGKKNMIIKRQCAIFIPYRQSNGDVFVFLQKRSKTAQRIPDYFGFFGGGFEGEERAEQALSREIKEELNYCPAGYFLFGQFDLPRKEAWVFCQKVSDNFENEIEVLEGQYGKWFSKTEAMAEKMLIDEDKLILQDFFGKLTN
;
A
#
# COMPACT_ATOMS: atom_id res chain seq x y z
N MET A 1 -0.52 33.40 -44.45
CA MET A 1 0.91 33.63 -44.13
C MET A 1 0.95 34.16 -42.71
N GLN A 2 1.05 33.29 -41.71
CA GLN A 2 1.13 33.71 -40.30
C GLN A 2 2.56 34.19 -40.04
N VAL A 3 2.70 35.47 -39.69
CA VAL A 3 3.94 36.02 -39.18
C VAL A 3 4.29 35.26 -37.89
N MET A 4 5.27 34.36 -37.94
CA MET A 4 5.78 33.71 -36.73
C MET A 4 6.57 34.73 -35.91
N ASN A 5 5.90 35.26 -34.88
CA ASN A 5 6.34 36.26 -33.92
C ASN A 5 7.57 35.79 -33.12
N GLY A 6 8.71 36.47 -33.22
CA GLY A 6 9.84 36.31 -32.28
C GLY A 6 9.42 36.41 -30.80
N ASN A 7 8.35 37.16 -30.52
CA ASN A 7 7.78 37.41 -29.18
C ASN A 7 7.22 36.14 -28.48
N ASN A 8 6.63 35.18 -29.18
CA ASN A 8 6.03 34.00 -28.49
C ASN A 8 7.11 33.03 -27.98
N LEU A 9 8.18 32.84 -28.75
CA LEU A 9 9.29 31.99 -28.32
C LEU A 9 10.05 32.65 -27.17
N GLU A 10 10.31 33.96 -27.25
CA GLU A 10 10.89 34.73 -26.13
C GLU A 10 10.07 34.56 -24.85
N LYS A 11 8.75 34.74 -24.89
CA LYS A 11 7.84 34.46 -23.77
C LYS A 11 7.98 33.05 -23.19
N ILE A 12 8.11 32.05 -24.06
CA ILE A 12 8.31 30.65 -23.62
C ILE A 12 9.66 30.51 -22.91
N PHE A 13 10.74 31.07 -23.45
CA PHE A 13 12.05 31.01 -22.81
C PHE A 13 12.09 31.79 -21.49
N ASP A 14 11.47 32.96 -21.41
CA ASP A 14 11.33 33.72 -20.16
C ASP A 14 10.56 32.92 -19.10
N PHE A 15 9.48 32.25 -19.52
CA PHE A 15 8.76 31.31 -18.65
C PHE A 15 9.66 30.15 -18.20
N LEU A 16 10.42 29.52 -19.10
CA LEU A 16 11.31 28.42 -18.74
C LEU A 16 12.43 28.87 -17.77
N HIS A 17 12.92 30.11 -17.91
CA HIS A 17 13.83 30.72 -16.95
C HIS A 17 13.19 30.91 -15.57
N LEU A 18 11.92 31.31 -15.52
CA LEU A 18 11.19 31.38 -14.25
C LEU A 18 11.01 30.01 -13.61
N VAL A 19 10.62 28.99 -14.39
CA VAL A 19 10.37 27.62 -13.89
C VAL A 19 11.64 26.96 -13.36
N GLU A 20 12.82 27.38 -13.83
CA GLU A 20 14.12 26.92 -13.33
C GLU A 20 14.24 27.04 -11.81
N ASN A 21 13.62 28.06 -11.21
CA ASN A 21 13.56 28.27 -9.76
C ASN A 21 13.09 27.02 -9.00
N LEU A 22 12.19 26.20 -9.56
CA LEU A 22 11.69 24.96 -8.93
C LEU A 22 12.79 23.93 -8.63
N LYS A 23 13.94 23.99 -9.32
CA LYS A 23 15.11 23.15 -9.01
C LYS A 23 15.76 23.52 -7.69
N SER A 24 15.56 24.75 -7.23
CA SER A 24 16.10 25.28 -5.98
C SER A 24 15.01 25.55 -4.93
N THR A 25 13.72 25.50 -5.29
CA THR A 25 12.61 25.50 -4.33
C THR A 25 12.62 24.19 -3.56
N LEU A 26 12.99 24.27 -2.28
CA LEU A 26 13.17 23.09 -1.42
C LEU A 26 11.91 22.74 -0.65
N ARG A 27 11.54 21.47 -0.67
CA ARG A 27 10.37 20.92 0.01
C ARG A 27 10.61 20.58 1.47
N TYR A 28 9.54 20.17 2.15
CA TYR A 28 9.57 19.54 3.47
C TYR A 28 10.44 18.26 3.49
N ASN A 29 10.35 17.44 2.45
CA ASN A 29 11.01 16.13 2.37
C ASN A 29 12.53 16.19 2.16
N PHE A 30 13.18 15.07 2.51
CA PHE A 30 14.59 14.82 2.22
C PHE A 30 14.75 13.61 1.31
N THR A 31 15.75 13.66 0.45
CA THR A 31 16.26 12.51 -0.32
C THR A 31 16.91 11.49 0.61
N LYS A 32 17.08 10.25 0.13
CA LYS A 32 17.80 9.19 0.85
C LYS A 32 19.24 9.57 1.23
N SER A 33 19.90 10.44 0.45
CA SER A 33 21.24 10.94 0.75
C SER A 33 21.27 12.07 1.78
N GLY A 34 20.11 12.53 2.27
CA GLY A 34 19.98 13.59 3.25
C GLY A 34 19.92 15.01 2.67
N ARG A 35 19.94 15.18 1.34
CA ARG A 35 19.67 16.48 0.68
C ARG A 35 18.17 16.78 0.76
N LYS A 36 17.77 18.04 0.96
CA LYS A 36 16.37 18.44 0.77
C LYS A 36 15.89 18.19 -0.67
N GLU A 37 14.71 17.60 -0.81
CA GLU A 37 14.04 17.42 -2.09
C GLU A 37 13.64 18.78 -2.68
N SER A 38 13.73 18.94 -4.00
CA SER A 38 13.20 20.13 -4.68
C SER A 38 11.81 19.88 -5.27
N SER A 39 11.04 20.95 -5.53
CA SER A 39 9.74 20.85 -6.22
C SER A 39 9.85 20.23 -7.62
N ALA A 40 10.97 20.44 -8.31
CA ALA A 40 11.27 19.79 -9.58
C ALA A 40 11.52 18.27 -9.43
N ASP A 41 12.29 17.85 -8.41
CA ASP A 41 12.54 16.42 -8.12
C ASP A 41 11.22 15.68 -7.86
N HIS A 42 10.37 16.28 -7.01
CA HIS A 42 9.03 15.80 -6.67
C HIS A 42 8.14 15.67 -7.90
N SER A 43 7.98 16.76 -8.66
CA SER A 43 7.06 16.80 -9.81
C SER A 43 7.44 15.80 -10.91
N TRP A 44 8.74 15.58 -11.13
CA TRP A 44 9.22 14.54 -12.04
C TRP A 44 8.82 13.15 -11.56
N ARG A 45 9.07 12.82 -10.28
CA ARG A 45 8.78 11.48 -9.75
C ARG A 45 7.28 11.23 -9.65
N LEU A 46 6.49 12.24 -9.28
CA LEU A 46 5.03 12.20 -9.29
C LEU A 46 4.50 11.88 -10.69
N SER A 47 4.99 12.55 -11.72
CA SER A 47 4.57 12.31 -13.11
C SER A 47 4.89 10.87 -13.56
N LEU A 48 6.07 10.36 -13.19
CA LEU A 48 6.46 8.97 -13.45
C LEU A 48 5.57 7.98 -12.68
N MET A 49 5.25 8.27 -11.42
CA MET A 49 4.37 7.44 -10.60
C MET A 49 2.95 7.39 -11.18
N LEU A 50 2.39 8.52 -11.65
CA LEU A 50 1.08 8.55 -12.29
C LEU A 50 1.04 7.69 -13.54
N PHE A 51 2.03 7.83 -14.43
CA PHE A 51 2.13 7.03 -15.64
C PHE A 51 2.11 5.52 -15.33
N ILE A 52 2.88 5.08 -14.34
CA ILE A 52 3.01 3.66 -13.99
C ILE A 52 1.75 3.16 -13.28
N LEU A 53 1.30 3.86 -12.23
CA LEU A 53 0.20 3.40 -11.37
C LEU A 53 -1.15 3.42 -12.08
N ILE A 54 -1.45 4.46 -12.87
CA ILE A 54 -2.71 4.51 -13.62
C ILE A 54 -2.80 3.31 -14.57
N LYS A 55 -1.70 2.98 -15.25
CA LYS A 55 -1.65 1.88 -16.20
C LYS A 55 -1.72 0.52 -15.53
N GLU A 56 -0.91 0.30 -14.49
CA GLU A 56 -0.85 -0.98 -13.77
C GLU A 56 -2.18 -1.29 -13.08
N LEU A 57 -2.74 -0.29 -12.38
CA LEU A 57 -3.96 -0.45 -11.60
C LEU A 57 -5.23 -0.21 -12.40
N LYS A 58 -5.10 0.10 -13.70
CA LYS A 58 -6.20 0.38 -14.64
C LYS A 58 -7.18 1.43 -14.10
N ILE A 59 -6.65 2.48 -13.49
CA ILE A 59 -7.46 3.57 -12.93
C ILE A 59 -8.14 4.29 -14.09
N ALA A 60 -9.48 4.34 -14.08
CA ALA A 60 -10.25 4.96 -15.15
C ALA A 60 -10.18 6.50 -15.09
N VAL A 61 -9.06 7.07 -15.51
CA VAL A 61 -8.75 8.51 -15.66
C VAL A 61 -7.92 8.74 -16.93
N ASP A 62 -7.93 9.96 -17.47
CA ASP A 62 -7.04 10.33 -18.57
C ASP A 62 -5.58 10.43 -18.09
N THR A 63 -4.72 9.55 -18.60
CA THR A 63 -3.31 9.49 -18.20
C THR A 63 -2.51 10.71 -18.67
N GLU A 64 -2.74 11.17 -19.91
CA GLU A 64 -2.00 12.31 -20.47
C GLU A 64 -2.35 13.58 -19.70
N LYS A 65 -3.65 13.82 -19.48
CA LYS A 65 -4.13 14.95 -18.68
C LYS A 65 -3.58 14.89 -17.26
N SER A 66 -3.57 13.71 -16.62
CA SER A 66 -3.04 13.56 -15.25
C SER A 66 -1.55 13.89 -15.18
N ILE A 67 -0.75 13.48 -16.17
CA ILE A 67 0.68 13.79 -16.23
C ILE A 67 0.89 15.29 -16.46
N LYS A 68 0.17 15.90 -17.42
CA LYS A 68 0.24 17.36 -17.67
C LYS A 68 -0.11 18.16 -16.42
N MET A 69 -1.14 17.72 -15.68
CA MET A 69 -1.53 18.34 -14.42
C MET A 69 -0.43 18.22 -13.36
N ALA A 70 0.19 17.05 -13.20
CA ALA A 70 1.31 16.85 -12.28
C ALA A 70 2.54 17.71 -12.63
N LEU A 71 2.79 17.98 -13.91
CA LEU A 71 3.88 18.87 -14.33
C LEU A 71 3.66 20.33 -13.90
N VAL A 72 2.41 20.77 -13.71
CA VAL A 72 2.08 22.18 -13.43
C VAL A 72 1.50 22.41 -12.03
N HIS A 73 1.27 21.36 -11.23
CA HIS A 73 0.56 21.47 -9.95
C HIS A 73 1.26 22.41 -8.95
N ASP A 74 2.59 22.34 -8.88
CA ASP A 74 3.43 23.17 -7.99
C ASP A 74 4.10 24.34 -8.75
N LEU A 75 3.61 24.70 -9.94
CA LEU A 75 4.25 25.73 -10.78
C LEU A 75 4.27 27.12 -10.12
N ALA A 76 3.27 27.40 -9.27
CA ALA A 76 3.20 28.62 -8.45
C ALA A 76 4.44 28.80 -7.55
N GLU A 77 5.03 27.69 -7.10
CA GLU A 77 6.18 27.67 -6.19
C GLU A 77 7.46 28.22 -6.82
N SER A 78 7.50 28.40 -8.15
CA SER A 78 8.57 29.12 -8.85
C SER A 78 8.62 30.60 -8.47
N ILE A 79 7.52 31.14 -7.92
CA ILE A 79 7.39 32.51 -7.44
C ILE A 79 7.21 32.55 -5.91
N THR A 80 6.35 31.67 -5.35
CA THR A 80 5.99 31.73 -3.92
C THR A 80 7.00 31.03 -3.01
N GLY A 81 7.83 30.14 -3.56
CA GLY A 81 8.47 29.08 -2.78
C GLY A 81 7.47 28.01 -2.34
N ASP A 82 7.95 26.94 -1.72
CA ASP A 82 7.11 25.87 -1.15
C ASP A 82 6.48 26.34 0.17
N ILE A 83 5.15 26.43 0.18
CA ILE A 83 4.35 26.62 1.40
C ILE A 83 3.77 25.25 1.77
N ASP A 84 4.55 24.50 2.54
CA ASP A 84 4.25 23.10 2.82
C ASP A 84 2.98 22.92 3.70
N ALA A 85 2.44 21.70 3.65
CA ALA A 85 1.21 21.36 4.37
C ALA A 85 1.36 21.36 5.90
N VAL A 86 2.58 21.23 6.44
CA VAL A 86 2.85 21.29 7.87
C VAL A 86 2.72 22.73 8.36
N LEU A 87 3.24 23.71 7.63
CA LEU A 87 3.07 25.14 7.96
C LEU A 87 1.59 25.53 8.03
N VAL A 88 0.78 25.01 7.12
CA VAL A 88 -0.68 25.24 7.12
C VAL A 88 -1.35 24.52 8.29
N ALA A 89 -0.97 23.27 8.56
CA ALA A 89 -1.53 22.50 9.68
C ALA A 89 -1.20 23.09 11.05
N GLU A 90 -0.04 23.75 11.18
CA GLU A 90 0.38 24.48 12.39
C GLU A 90 -0.23 25.89 12.49
N GLY A 91 -0.96 26.34 11.48
CA GLY A 91 -1.55 27.68 11.44
C GLY A 91 -0.54 28.81 11.26
N LYS A 92 0.70 28.50 10.84
CA LYS A 92 1.73 29.51 10.52
C LYS A 92 1.39 30.29 9.25
N VAL A 93 0.72 29.62 8.31
CA VAL A 93 0.15 30.23 7.10
C VAL A 93 -1.28 29.74 6.98
N SER A 94 -2.23 30.66 6.76
CA SER A 94 -3.62 30.25 6.57
C SER A 94 -3.81 29.61 5.19
N LYS A 95 -4.76 28.67 5.07
CA LYS A 95 -5.10 28.08 3.76
C LYS A 95 -5.52 29.15 2.74
N GLN A 96 -6.25 30.18 3.18
CA GLN A 96 -6.71 31.28 2.32
C GLN A 96 -5.54 32.13 1.82
N GLU A 97 -4.56 32.40 2.68
CA GLU A 97 -3.35 33.14 2.31
C GLU A 97 -2.49 32.36 1.31
N LYS A 98 -2.26 31.07 1.55
CA LYS A 98 -1.58 30.20 0.58
C LYS A 98 -2.27 30.25 -0.79
N GLN A 99 -3.58 30.01 -0.82
CA GLN A 99 -4.36 30.03 -2.06
C GLN A 99 -4.32 31.38 -2.79
N LYS A 100 -4.31 32.49 -2.04
CA LYS A 100 -4.18 33.84 -2.61
C LYS A 100 -2.82 34.02 -3.27
N LEU A 101 -1.73 33.65 -2.58
CA LEU A 101 -0.36 33.78 -3.11
C LEU A 101 -0.17 32.93 -4.37
N GLU A 102 -0.65 31.69 -4.36
CA GLU A 102 -0.56 30.80 -5.51
C GLU A 102 -1.40 31.29 -6.69
N LEU A 103 -2.61 31.81 -6.44
CA LEU A 103 -3.45 32.42 -7.47
C LEU A 103 -2.78 33.64 -8.13
N GLU A 104 -2.17 34.50 -7.33
CA GLU A 104 -1.42 35.66 -7.83
C GLU A 104 -0.22 35.22 -8.68
N ALA A 105 0.53 34.21 -8.23
CA ALA A 105 1.65 33.63 -8.98
C ALA A 105 1.19 33.02 -10.32
N MET A 106 0.15 32.20 -10.30
CA MET A 106 -0.37 31.54 -11.49
C MET A 106 -1.01 32.51 -12.48
N THR A 107 -1.60 33.60 -12.01
CA THR A 107 -2.09 34.68 -12.87
C THR A 107 -0.93 35.35 -13.62
N LYS A 108 0.22 35.58 -12.96
CA LYS A 108 1.43 36.11 -13.61
C LYS A 108 2.02 35.12 -14.62
N ILE A 109 2.12 33.84 -14.25
CA ILE A 109 2.62 32.77 -15.12
C ILE A 109 1.76 32.65 -16.38
N LYS A 110 0.43 32.63 -16.23
CA LYS A 110 -0.51 32.62 -17.36
C LYS A 110 -0.29 33.78 -18.31
N ALA A 111 -0.09 34.99 -17.78
CA ALA A 111 0.12 36.20 -18.59
C ALA A 111 1.50 36.24 -19.29
N ALA A 112 2.50 35.56 -18.73
CA ALA A 112 3.85 35.49 -19.29
C ALA A 112 3.94 34.58 -20.54
N LEU A 113 2.99 33.67 -20.72
CA LEU A 113 2.97 32.71 -21.83
C LEU A 113 2.13 33.19 -23.03
N PRO A 114 2.27 32.55 -24.20
CA PRO A 114 1.28 32.66 -25.27
C PRO A 114 -0.11 32.28 -24.76
N GLN A 115 -1.14 33.03 -25.17
CA GLN A 115 -2.48 33.01 -24.56
C GLN A 115 -3.07 31.60 -24.40
N GLU A 116 -3.02 30.77 -25.43
CA GLU A 116 -3.59 29.42 -25.42
C GLU A 116 -2.87 28.49 -24.42
N ILE A 117 -1.52 28.51 -24.44
CA ILE A 117 -0.68 27.72 -23.53
C ILE A 117 -0.89 28.18 -22.08
N GLY A 118 -0.90 29.49 -21.85
CA GLY A 118 -1.12 30.07 -20.53
C GLY A 118 -2.48 29.70 -19.95
N GLU A 119 -3.53 29.64 -20.79
CA GLU A 119 -4.87 29.22 -20.38
C GLU A 119 -4.93 27.72 -20.04
N GLU A 120 -4.31 26.86 -20.84
CA GLU A 120 -4.25 25.41 -20.57
C GLU A 120 -3.56 25.12 -19.24
N ILE A 121 -2.37 25.71 -19.02
CA ILE A 121 -1.60 25.53 -17.78
C ILE A 121 -2.39 26.02 -16.56
N TYR A 122 -2.97 27.22 -16.65
CA TYR A 122 -3.78 27.78 -15.56
C TYR A 122 -5.00 26.91 -15.26
N SER A 123 -5.69 26.41 -16.29
CA SER A 123 -6.86 25.56 -16.14
C SER A 123 -6.52 24.23 -15.46
N LEU A 124 -5.42 23.58 -15.86
CA LEU A 124 -4.94 22.34 -15.23
C LEU A 124 -4.57 22.56 -13.76
N TRP A 125 -3.84 23.62 -13.46
CA TRP A 125 -3.51 23.98 -12.08
C TRP A 125 -4.76 24.26 -11.25
N LYS A 126 -5.71 25.03 -11.79
CA LYS A 126 -6.95 25.38 -11.08
C LYS A 126 -7.82 24.15 -10.84
N GLU A 127 -7.89 23.25 -11.81
CA GLU A 127 -8.58 21.95 -11.70
C GLU A 127 -7.97 21.08 -10.59
N TYR A 128 -6.63 21.02 -10.53
CA TYR A 128 -5.91 20.38 -9.44
C TYR A 128 -6.30 21.00 -8.10
N GLU A 129 -6.15 22.32 -7.93
CA GLU A 129 -6.39 23.00 -6.66
C GLU A 129 -7.83 22.85 -6.14
N ASP A 130 -8.81 22.91 -7.04
CA ASP A 130 -10.22 22.73 -6.69
C ASP A 130 -10.61 21.25 -6.50
N ALA A 131 -9.73 20.32 -6.87
CA ALA A 131 -9.99 18.87 -6.89
C ALA A 131 -11.32 18.52 -7.58
N SER A 132 -11.61 19.22 -8.68
CA SER A 132 -12.94 19.25 -9.30
C SER A 132 -13.23 18.07 -10.23
N THR A 133 -12.19 17.39 -10.73
CA THR A 133 -12.31 16.23 -11.63
C THR A 133 -11.74 14.96 -11.01
N LYS A 134 -11.98 13.82 -11.67
CA LYS A 134 -11.42 12.53 -11.25
C LYS A 134 -9.91 12.51 -11.45
N GLU A 135 -9.40 13.10 -12.53
CA GLU A 135 -7.97 13.30 -12.78
C GLU A 135 -7.33 14.10 -11.65
N ALA A 136 -7.89 15.26 -11.28
CA ALA A 136 -7.35 16.09 -10.20
C ALA A 136 -7.30 15.39 -8.85
N LYS A 137 -8.35 14.64 -8.51
CA LYS A 137 -8.37 13.83 -7.28
C LYS A 137 -7.34 12.70 -7.34
N CYS A 138 -7.16 12.06 -8.50
CA CYS A 138 -6.16 11.01 -8.70
C CYS A 138 -4.75 11.57 -8.53
N VAL A 139 -4.45 12.73 -9.16
CA VAL A 139 -3.16 13.41 -9.02
C VAL A 139 -2.91 13.77 -7.55
N LYS A 140 -3.88 14.34 -6.82
CA LYS A 140 -3.74 14.61 -5.37
C LYS A 140 -3.52 13.36 -4.53
N ALA A 141 -4.13 12.22 -4.89
CA ALA A 141 -3.91 10.97 -4.19
C ALA A 141 -2.48 10.47 -4.40
N VAL A 142 -2.00 10.46 -5.65
CA VAL A 142 -0.65 9.98 -5.99
C VAL A 142 0.43 10.95 -5.50
N ASP A 143 0.20 12.26 -5.50
CA ASP A 143 1.07 13.29 -4.91
C ASP A 143 1.38 12.99 -3.42
N LYS A 144 0.35 12.60 -2.67
CA LYS A 144 0.51 12.20 -1.26
C LYS A 144 1.22 10.87 -1.11
N LEU A 145 0.98 9.91 -2.01
CA LEU A 145 1.69 8.64 -2.02
C LEU A 145 3.18 8.83 -2.33
N GLU A 146 3.51 9.70 -3.27
CA GLU A 146 4.88 10.13 -3.60
C GLU A 146 5.55 10.65 -2.33
N THR A 147 4.92 11.63 -1.66
CA THR A 147 5.48 12.26 -0.46
C THR A 147 5.76 11.24 0.64
N LEU A 148 4.82 10.30 0.87
CA LEU A 148 5.00 9.21 1.83
C LEU A 148 6.07 8.21 1.42
N THR A 149 6.22 7.95 0.12
CA THR A 149 7.28 7.10 -0.42
C THR A 149 8.64 7.74 -0.15
N GLN A 150 8.79 9.04 -0.40
CA GLN A 150 10.03 9.77 -0.12
C GLN A 150 10.39 9.72 1.36
N LEU A 151 9.41 9.95 2.26
CA LEU A 151 9.61 9.87 3.70
C LEU A 151 10.07 8.48 4.15
N ALA A 152 9.53 7.41 3.57
CA ALA A 152 9.96 6.05 3.86
C ALA A 152 11.42 5.80 3.42
N GLU A 153 11.87 6.43 2.34
CA GLU A 153 13.24 6.31 1.83
C GLU A 153 14.25 7.18 2.57
N ALA A 154 13.84 8.38 2.99
CA ALA A 154 14.64 9.29 3.80
C ALA A 154 14.91 8.73 5.20
N GLY A 155 13.93 8.01 5.74
CA GLY A 155 14.00 7.33 7.03
C GLY A 155 13.63 8.23 8.22
N TYR A 156 13.48 7.57 9.36
CA TYR A 156 12.82 8.11 10.56
C TYR A 156 13.46 9.38 11.16
N LYS A 157 14.74 9.66 10.86
CA LYS A 157 15.45 10.83 11.38
C LYS A 157 14.85 12.15 10.88
N THR A 158 14.04 12.10 9.82
CA THR A 158 13.36 13.25 9.24
C THR A 158 11.95 13.46 9.78
N TYR A 159 11.44 12.56 10.63
CA TYR A 159 10.05 12.60 11.08
C TYR A 159 9.89 13.51 12.30
N ASP A 160 9.54 14.76 12.06
CA ASP A 160 9.20 15.74 13.11
C ASP A 160 7.69 15.81 13.41
N LYS A 161 6.84 15.22 12.54
CA LYS A 161 5.37 15.18 12.67
C LYS A 161 4.78 13.77 12.45
N PRO A 162 5.07 12.79 13.32
CA PRO A 162 4.73 11.39 13.11
C PRO A 162 3.23 11.11 12.93
N GLN A 163 2.36 11.79 13.68
CA GLN A 163 0.91 11.63 13.55
C GLN A 163 0.38 12.12 12.19
N PHE A 164 0.93 13.23 11.69
CA PHE A 164 0.57 13.78 10.39
C PHE A 164 1.04 12.84 9.27
N ILE A 165 2.30 12.41 9.33
CA ILE A 165 2.91 11.48 8.37
C ILE A 165 2.09 10.19 8.25
N ALA A 166 1.73 9.58 9.39
CA ALA A 166 1.06 8.27 9.39
C ALA A 166 -0.34 8.26 8.74
N ASN A 167 -0.97 9.44 8.58
CA ASN A 167 -2.34 9.60 8.09
C ASN A 167 -2.44 10.47 6.82
N TYR A 168 -1.32 10.99 6.32
CA TYR A 168 -1.29 12.09 5.33
C TYR A 168 -2.08 11.79 4.05
N ALA A 169 -1.99 10.55 3.54
CA ALA A 169 -2.60 10.15 2.27
C ALA A 169 -4.01 9.54 2.39
N ASP A 170 -4.47 9.22 3.61
CA ASP A 170 -5.64 8.34 3.80
C ASP A 170 -6.92 8.90 3.18
N LYS A 171 -7.17 10.20 3.37
CA LYS A 171 -8.37 10.84 2.84
C LYS A 171 -8.37 10.86 1.31
N ALA A 172 -7.24 11.19 0.69
CA ALA A 172 -7.15 11.32 -0.77
C ALA A 172 -7.24 9.97 -1.48
N VAL A 173 -6.58 8.95 -0.93
CA VAL A 173 -6.65 7.57 -1.45
C VAL A 173 -8.03 6.94 -1.22
N GLY A 174 -8.81 7.44 -0.25
CA GLY A 174 -10.17 6.96 0.01
C GLY A 174 -11.09 6.98 -1.22
N ASP A 175 -10.88 7.94 -2.12
CA ASP A 175 -11.66 8.09 -3.37
C ASP A 175 -11.25 7.10 -4.48
N PHE A 176 -10.14 6.37 -4.31
CA PHE A 176 -9.56 5.44 -5.29
C PHE A 176 -9.23 4.10 -4.65
N PRO A 177 -10.19 3.15 -4.63
CA PRO A 177 -9.96 1.80 -4.11
C PRO A 177 -8.72 1.11 -4.67
N GLU A 178 -8.40 1.36 -5.94
CA GLU A 178 -7.25 0.82 -6.66
C GLU A 178 -5.92 1.22 -6.01
N LEU A 179 -5.84 2.42 -5.42
CA LEU A 179 -4.62 2.94 -4.78
C LEU A 179 -4.42 2.42 -3.34
N LYS A 180 -5.39 1.70 -2.76
CA LYS A 180 -5.30 1.22 -1.37
C LYS A 180 -4.14 0.26 -1.14
N GLU A 181 -3.84 -0.60 -2.11
CA GLU A 181 -2.72 -1.53 -2.01
C GLU A 181 -1.37 -0.80 -2.02
N ALA A 182 -1.20 0.18 -2.93
CA ALA A 182 -0.03 1.03 -2.98
C ALA A 182 0.20 1.76 -1.65
N LEU A 183 -0.87 2.36 -1.09
CA LEU A 183 -0.81 3.00 0.22
C LEU A 183 -0.42 2.02 1.33
N ALA A 184 -0.96 0.79 1.32
CA ALA A 184 -0.62 -0.23 2.32
C ALA A 184 0.85 -0.65 2.23
N ILE A 185 1.41 -0.78 1.03
CA ILE A 185 2.84 -1.07 0.82
C ILE A 185 3.70 0.06 1.41
N ILE A 186 3.38 1.32 1.10
CA ILE A 186 4.13 2.49 1.59
C ILE A 186 4.03 2.60 3.11
N LYS A 187 2.82 2.45 3.69
CA LYS A 187 2.63 2.47 5.15
C LYS A 187 3.39 1.38 5.88
N ARG A 188 3.57 0.19 5.30
CA ARG A 188 4.44 -0.85 5.89
C ARG A 188 5.89 -0.38 5.99
N LYS A 189 6.44 0.17 4.90
CA LYS A 189 7.80 0.72 4.87
C LYS A 189 7.97 1.87 5.87
N LEU A 190 7.00 2.79 5.93
CA LEU A 190 6.99 3.85 6.94
C LEU A 190 6.97 3.27 8.36
N LYS A 191 6.11 2.28 8.63
CA LYS A 191 6.03 1.66 9.95
C LYS A 191 7.36 1.00 10.37
N ASP A 192 8.06 0.37 9.43
CA ASP A 192 9.40 -0.18 9.69
C ASP A 192 10.39 0.93 10.12
N GLU A 193 10.34 2.10 9.48
CA GLU A 193 11.15 3.25 9.88
C GLU A 193 10.73 3.82 11.23
N PHE A 194 9.43 3.96 11.51
CA PHE A 194 8.93 4.38 12.82
C PHE A 194 9.46 3.46 13.94
N ILE A 195 9.43 2.15 13.74
CA ILE A 195 9.95 1.16 14.69
C ILE A 195 11.46 1.36 14.89
N LYS A 196 12.25 1.54 13.82
CA LYS A 196 13.70 1.82 13.91
C LYS A 196 13.99 3.08 14.71
N GLY A 197 13.14 4.10 14.58
CA GLY A 197 13.25 5.35 15.32
C GLY A 197 12.71 5.33 16.75
N GLY A 198 12.10 4.23 17.19
CA GLY A 198 11.39 4.19 18.48
C GLY A 198 10.17 5.13 18.52
N ILE A 199 9.61 5.48 17.37
CA ILE A 199 8.49 6.39 17.22
C ILE A 199 7.18 5.59 17.26
N PRO A 200 6.23 5.88 18.17
CA PRO A 200 4.93 5.21 18.20
C PRO A 200 4.16 5.38 16.89
N TRP A 201 3.61 4.29 16.38
CA TRP A 201 2.72 4.34 15.22
C TRP A 201 1.29 4.65 15.66
N GLU A 202 0.81 5.83 15.32
CA GLU A 202 -0.56 6.29 15.62
C GLU A 202 -1.40 6.51 14.35
N GLY A 203 -0.95 5.97 13.21
CA GLY A 203 -1.75 5.97 11.99
C GLY A 203 -3.04 5.18 12.18
N LYS A 204 -4.16 5.66 11.62
CA LYS A 204 -5.39 4.88 11.51
C LYS A 204 -5.00 3.50 10.96
N LYS A 205 -5.51 2.44 11.59
CA LYS A 205 -5.46 1.10 11.00
C LYS A 205 -6.21 1.22 9.68
N ASN A 206 -5.49 1.45 8.58
CA ASN A 206 -6.10 1.23 7.27
C ASN A 206 -6.63 -0.19 7.33
N MET A 207 -7.88 -0.39 6.90
CA MET A 207 -8.40 -1.72 6.61
C MET A 207 -7.42 -2.33 5.61
N ILE A 208 -6.42 -3.05 6.14
CA ILE A 208 -5.71 -4.06 5.39
C ILE A 208 -6.85 -4.97 4.97
N ILE A 209 -7.15 -5.03 3.67
CA ILE A 209 -7.99 -6.11 3.16
C ILE A 209 -7.16 -7.36 3.38
N LYS A 210 -7.27 -7.91 4.58
CA LYS A 210 -6.61 -9.14 4.95
C LYS A 210 -7.24 -10.20 4.08
N ARG A 211 -6.42 -11.03 3.45
CA ARG A 211 -6.94 -12.19 2.73
C ARG A 211 -7.73 -13.02 3.74
N GLN A 212 -9.00 -13.26 3.44
CA GLN A 212 -9.80 -14.18 4.21
C GLN A 212 -9.44 -15.59 3.77
N CYS A 213 -9.08 -16.42 4.74
CA CYS A 213 -8.63 -17.79 4.48
C CYS A 213 -9.38 -18.79 5.34
N ALA A 214 -9.69 -19.93 4.77
CA ALA A 214 -10.09 -21.12 5.52
C ALA A 214 -8.85 -21.98 5.75
N ILE A 215 -8.62 -22.37 6.99
CA ILE A 215 -7.50 -23.21 7.40
C ILE A 215 -8.06 -24.52 7.96
N PHE A 216 -7.45 -25.63 7.59
CA PHE A 216 -7.78 -26.94 8.11
C PHE A 216 -6.65 -27.52 8.95
N ILE A 217 -6.99 -27.97 10.16
CA ILE A 217 -6.10 -28.68 11.07
C ILE A 217 -6.65 -30.08 11.34
N PRO A 218 -6.19 -31.10 10.59
CA PRO A 218 -6.37 -32.49 10.97
C PRO A 218 -5.54 -32.77 12.22
N TYR A 219 -6.15 -33.39 13.23
CA TYR A 219 -5.46 -33.80 14.43
C TYR A 219 -5.83 -35.21 14.87
N ARG A 220 -4.92 -35.87 15.59
CA ARG A 220 -5.18 -37.13 16.28
C ARG A 220 -4.71 -37.05 17.73
N GLN A 221 -5.22 -37.97 18.54
CA GLN A 221 -4.84 -38.10 19.94
C GLN A 221 -4.39 -39.53 20.19
N SER A 222 -3.20 -39.69 20.77
CA SER A 222 -2.67 -40.99 21.15
C SER A 222 -2.03 -40.88 22.53
N ASN A 223 -2.41 -41.76 23.46
CA ASN A 223 -1.87 -41.82 24.82
C ASN A 223 -1.89 -40.48 25.60
N GLY A 224 -2.90 -39.63 25.33
CA GLY A 224 -3.02 -38.31 25.97
C GLY A 224 -2.29 -37.18 25.24
N ASP A 225 -1.44 -37.50 24.26
CA ASP A 225 -0.77 -36.52 23.41
C ASP A 225 -1.61 -36.16 22.19
N VAL A 226 -1.56 -34.87 21.82
CA VAL A 226 -2.21 -34.34 20.62
C VAL A 226 -1.16 -34.17 19.52
N PHE A 227 -1.50 -34.59 18.30
CA PHE A 227 -0.66 -34.43 17.12
C PHE A 227 -1.45 -33.71 16.03
N VAL A 228 -0.80 -32.80 15.31
CA VAL A 228 -1.38 -32.10 14.16
C VAL A 228 -0.70 -32.55 12.87
N PHE A 229 -1.47 -32.62 11.79
CA PHE A 229 -0.93 -32.95 10.47
C PHE A 229 -0.70 -31.66 9.66
N LEU A 230 0.56 -31.41 9.28
CA LEU A 230 0.96 -30.23 8.51
C LEU A 230 1.49 -30.63 7.14
N GLN A 231 1.29 -29.76 6.16
CA GLN A 231 1.79 -29.95 4.81
C GLN A 231 3.19 -29.36 4.67
N LYS A 232 4.11 -30.08 4.02
CA LYS A 232 5.33 -29.51 3.46
C LYS A 232 4.99 -28.88 2.11
N ARG A 233 5.08 -27.56 2.00
CA ARG A 233 4.76 -26.82 0.76
C ARG A 233 5.71 -27.17 -0.37
N SER A 234 5.23 -27.11 -1.62
CA SER A 234 6.08 -27.22 -2.81
C SER A 234 7.21 -26.19 -2.80
N LYS A 235 8.36 -26.56 -3.38
CA LYS A 235 9.50 -25.64 -3.59
C LYS A 235 9.19 -24.53 -4.59
N THR A 236 8.18 -24.73 -5.45
CA THR A 236 7.70 -23.75 -6.42
C THR A 236 6.47 -23.00 -5.91
N ALA A 237 6.05 -23.21 -4.66
CA ALA A 237 4.91 -22.51 -4.11
C ALA A 237 5.13 -21.00 -4.15
N GLN A 238 4.12 -20.26 -4.61
CA GLN A 238 4.19 -18.80 -4.75
C GLN A 238 4.47 -18.09 -3.41
N ARG A 239 4.11 -18.72 -2.29
CA ARG A 239 4.22 -18.15 -0.95
C ARG A 239 4.89 -19.14 -0.02
N ILE A 240 5.99 -18.69 0.59
CA ILE A 240 6.74 -19.45 1.61
C ILE A 240 7.10 -20.86 1.11
N PRO A 241 7.82 -20.95 -0.03
CA PRO A 241 8.18 -22.24 -0.63
C PRO A 241 9.01 -23.07 0.34
N ASP A 242 8.80 -24.38 0.32
CA ASP A 242 9.53 -25.36 1.13
C ASP A 242 9.35 -25.22 2.66
N TYR A 243 8.38 -24.45 3.15
CA TYR A 243 8.01 -24.42 4.58
C TYR A 243 6.89 -25.41 4.90
N PHE A 244 6.78 -25.81 6.16
CA PHE A 244 5.58 -26.41 6.69
C PHE A 244 4.48 -25.36 6.88
N GLY A 245 3.24 -25.77 6.69
CA GLY A 245 2.07 -24.94 6.92
C GLY A 245 0.81 -25.77 7.04
N PHE A 246 -0.29 -25.09 7.35
CA PHE A 246 -1.60 -25.72 7.31
C PHE A 246 -2.09 -25.94 5.88
N PHE A 247 -3.04 -26.85 5.75
CA PHE A 247 -3.85 -26.99 4.56
C PHE A 247 -4.90 -25.87 4.48
N GLY A 248 -5.27 -25.52 3.27
CA GLY A 248 -6.31 -24.55 2.96
C GLY A 248 -5.79 -23.25 2.36
N GLY A 249 -6.72 -22.46 1.84
CA GLY A 249 -6.42 -21.25 1.12
C GLY A 249 -7.46 -20.16 1.28
N GLY A 250 -7.54 -19.30 0.27
CA GLY A 250 -8.24 -18.03 0.36
C GLY A 250 -9.64 -18.11 -0.19
N PHE A 251 -10.52 -17.22 0.26
CA PHE A 251 -11.85 -17.14 -0.31
C PHE A 251 -11.79 -16.63 -1.76
N GLU A 252 -12.67 -17.14 -2.60
CA GLU A 252 -12.90 -16.83 -4.01
C GLU A 252 -14.35 -16.37 -4.20
N GLY A 253 -14.53 -15.18 -4.78
CA GLY A 253 -15.87 -14.60 -4.94
C GLY A 253 -16.53 -14.27 -3.60
N GLU A 254 -17.78 -14.72 -3.42
CA GLU A 254 -18.61 -14.46 -2.23
C GLU A 254 -18.75 -15.70 -1.32
N GLU A 255 -17.80 -16.62 -1.37
CA GLU A 255 -17.90 -17.86 -0.62
C GLU A 255 -17.76 -17.66 0.91
N ARG A 256 -18.49 -18.47 1.66
CA ARG A 256 -18.38 -18.56 3.13
C ARG A 256 -17.17 -19.40 3.53
N ALA A 257 -16.72 -19.26 4.77
CA ALA A 257 -15.54 -19.96 5.29
C ALA A 257 -15.61 -21.49 5.10
N GLU A 258 -16.78 -22.11 5.30
CA GLU A 258 -16.99 -23.55 5.12
C GLU A 258 -16.96 -23.99 3.65
N GLN A 259 -17.39 -23.10 2.74
CA GLN A 259 -17.34 -23.35 1.29
C GLN A 259 -15.89 -23.31 0.81
N ALA A 260 -15.14 -22.28 1.23
CA ALA A 260 -13.72 -22.18 0.96
C ALA A 260 -12.94 -23.37 1.55
N LEU A 261 -13.25 -23.78 2.78
CA LEU A 261 -12.66 -24.97 3.38
C LEU A 261 -12.89 -26.21 2.52
N SER A 262 -14.14 -26.45 2.10
CA SER A 262 -14.51 -27.65 1.34
C SER A 262 -13.82 -27.68 -0.03
N ARG A 263 -13.72 -26.53 -0.70
CA ARG A 263 -13.04 -26.40 -1.98
C ARG A 263 -11.54 -26.65 -1.83
N GLU A 264 -10.88 -25.89 -0.96
CA GLU A 264 -9.42 -25.93 -0.79
C GLU A 264 -8.95 -27.31 -0.33
N ILE A 265 -9.66 -27.98 0.60
CA ILE A 265 -9.24 -29.32 1.05
C ILE A 265 -9.50 -30.40 0.00
N LYS A 266 -10.50 -30.22 -0.85
CA LYS A 266 -10.67 -31.09 -2.01
C LYS A 266 -9.55 -30.89 -3.03
N GLU A 267 -9.11 -29.66 -3.25
CA GLU A 267 -8.03 -29.30 -4.17
C GLU A 267 -6.65 -29.73 -3.65
N GLU A 268 -6.36 -29.53 -2.36
CA GLU A 268 -5.05 -29.83 -1.79
C GLU A 268 -4.87 -31.30 -1.37
N LEU A 269 -5.95 -31.98 -0.96
CA LEU A 269 -5.91 -33.30 -0.33
C LEU A 269 -6.80 -34.37 -0.99
N ASN A 270 -7.57 -34.03 -2.03
CA ASN A 270 -8.62 -34.91 -2.58
C ASN A 270 -9.55 -35.49 -1.49
N TYR A 271 -9.83 -34.67 -0.47
CA TYR A 271 -10.52 -35.09 0.75
C TYR A 271 -11.72 -34.17 1.04
N CYS A 272 -12.79 -34.73 1.58
CA CYS A 272 -13.99 -33.98 1.97
C CYS A 272 -14.12 -34.01 3.50
N PRO A 273 -13.73 -32.93 4.20
CA PRO A 273 -13.83 -32.86 5.66
C PRO A 273 -15.27 -33.07 6.15
N ALA A 274 -15.44 -33.93 7.14
CA ALA A 274 -16.73 -34.19 7.79
C ALA A 274 -16.56 -34.21 9.31
N GLY A 275 -17.54 -33.69 10.05
CA GLY A 275 -17.47 -33.63 11.52
C GLY A 275 -16.37 -32.71 12.06
N TYR A 276 -15.91 -31.75 11.26
CA TYR A 276 -15.03 -30.67 11.71
C TYR A 276 -15.80 -29.64 12.55
N PHE A 277 -15.08 -28.83 13.32
CA PHE A 277 -15.65 -27.70 14.04
C PHE A 277 -14.80 -26.44 13.81
N LEU A 278 -15.43 -25.26 13.88
CA LEU A 278 -14.73 -23.98 13.86
C LEU A 278 -14.02 -23.79 15.21
N PHE A 279 -12.69 -23.85 15.19
CA PHE A 279 -11.86 -23.66 16.38
C PHE A 279 -11.79 -22.18 16.78
N GLY A 280 -11.73 -21.29 15.79
CA GLY A 280 -11.72 -19.86 16.00
C GLY A 280 -11.37 -19.05 14.76
N GLN A 281 -11.51 -17.74 14.89
CA GLN A 281 -11.12 -16.77 13.88
C GLN A 281 -9.91 -15.98 14.40
N PHE A 282 -8.86 -15.94 13.59
CA PHE A 282 -7.58 -15.33 13.95
C PHE A 282 -7.29 -14.11 13.09
N ASP A 283 -7.13 -12.97 13.75
CA ASP A 283 -6.77 -11.71 13.09
C ASP A 283 -5.25 -11.57 12.97
N LEU A 284 -4.66 -12.16 11.92
CA LEU A 284 -3.20 -12.19 11.72
C LEU A 284 -2.72 -10.98 10.89
N PRO A 285 -1.41 -10.64 10.92
CA PRO A 285 -0.89 -9.47 10.21
C PRO A 285 -1.19 -9.43 8.70
N ARG A 286 -1.25 -10.58 8.04
CA ARG A 286 -1.42 -10.70 6.57
C ARG A 286 -2.74 -11.35 6.12
N LYS A 287 -3.44 -12.06 7.02
CA LYS A 287 -4.64 -12.83 6.72
C LYS A 287 -5.62 -12.79 7.89
N GLU A 288 -6.89 -12.94 7.60
CA GLU A 288 -7.92 -13.27 8.57
C GLU A 288 -8.22 -14.75 8.37
N ALA A 289 -7.98 -15.57 9.38
CA ALA A 289 -8.03 -17.02 9.24
C ALA A 289 -9.19 -17.61 10.04
N TRP A 290 -10.08 -18.32 9.34
CA TRP A 290 -11.08 -19.21 9.94
C TRP A 290 -10.47 -20.59 10.06
N VAL A 291 -10.20 -21.00 11.29
CA VAL A 291 -9.49 -22.24 11.59
C VAL A 291 -10.50 -23.33 11.92
N PHE A 292 -10.54 -24.36 11.10
CA PHE A 292 -11.37 -25.54 11.28
C PHE A 292 -10.52 -26.72 11.69
N CYS A 293 -10.97 -27.46 12.70
CA CYS A 293 -10.25 -28.60 13.24
C CYS A 293 -11.10 -29.86 13.10
N GLN A 294 -10.46 -30.98 12.75
CA GLN A 294 -11.11 -32.28 12.68
C GLN A 294 -10.24 -33.33 13.37
N LYS A 295 -10.84 -34.09 14.28
CA LYS A 295 -10.22 -35.32 14.78
C LYS A 295 -10.30 -36.38 13.69
N VAL A 296 -9.16 -36.82 13.18
CA VAL A 296 -9.08 -37.80 12.09
C VAL A 296 -8.65 -39.18 12.60
N SER A 297 -8.80 -40.20 11.76
CA SER A 297 -8.38 -41.57 12.07
C SER A 297 -6.85 -41.67 12.15
N ASP A 298 -6.34 -42.73 12.78
CA ASP A 298 -4.89 -43.00 12.79
C ASP A 298 -4.34 -43.33 11.39
N ASN A 299 -5.22 -43.69 10.45
CA ASN A 299 -4.91 -44.03 9.06
C ASN A 299 -5.18 -42.88 8.09
N PHE A 300 -5.38 -41.65 8.57
CA PHE A 300 -5.73 -40.48 7.76
C PHE A 300 -4.83 -40.27 6.53
N GLU A 301 -3.54 -40.61 6.63
CA GLU A 301 -2.59 -40.53 5.51
C GLU A 301 -2.99 -41.41 4.31
N ASN A 302 -3.75 -42.49 4.53
CA ASN A 302 -4.27 -43.37 3.49
C ASN A 302 -5.63 -42.90 2.93
N GLU A 303 -6.27 -41.92 3.58
CA GLU A 303 -7.58 -41.37 3.21
C GLU A 303 -7.46 -40.12 2.33
N ILE A 304 -6.24 -39.63 2.12
CA ILE A 304 -5.94 -38.37 1.43
C ILE A 304 -4.93 -38.59 0.31
N GLU A 305 -4.89 -37.64 -0.61
CA GLU A 305 -3.87 -37.53 -1.66
C GLU A 305 -3.35 -36.09 -1.68
N VAL A 306 -2.09 -35.87 -1.30
CA VAL A 306 -1.51 -34.52 -1.28
C VAL A 306 -1.20 -34.07 -2.71
N LEU A 307 -1.97 -33.10 -3.23
CA LEU A 307 -1.89 -32.67 -4.62
C LEU A 307 -1.02 -31.41 -4.84
N GLU A 308 -1.05 -30.44 -3.91
CA GLU A 308 -0.32 -29.17 -4.05
C GLU A 308 1.00 -29.10 -3.25
N GLY A 309 1.13 -29.97 -2.25
CA GLY A 309 2.29 -30.07 -1.37
C GLY A 309 3.29 -31.12 -1.83
N GLN A 310 4.43 -31.19 -1.12
CA GLN A 310 5.38 -32.28 -1.30
C GLN A 310 4.91 -33.54 -0.57
N TYR A 311 4.48 -33.39 0.69
CA TYR A 311 3.97 -34.46 1.56
C TYR A 311 3.34 -33.84 2.82
N GLY A 312 2.60 -34.64 3.59
CA GLY A 312 2.14 -34.28 4.92
C GLY A 312 2.93 -34.99 6.02
N LYS A 313 3.01 -34.39 7.21
CA LYS A 313 3.73 -34.95 8.36
C LYS A 313 3.01 -34.61 9.67
N TRP A 314 2.99 -35.57 10.59
CA TRP A 314 2.53 -35.37 11.97
C TRP A 314 3.56 -34.63 12.83
N PHE A 315 3.07 -33.70 13.64
CA PHE A 315 3.86 -32.97 14.63
C PHE A 315 3.19 -33.04 16.00
N SER A 316 3.98 -33.40 17.01
CA SER A 316 3.65 -33.08 18.40
C SER A 316 3.78 -31.57 18.66
N LYS A 317 3.27 -31.11 19.81
CA LYS A 317 3.45 -29.73 20.27
C LYS A 317 4.93 -29.31 20.27
N THR A 318 5.79 -30.15 20.85
CA THR A 318 7.22 -29.85 20.98
C THR A 318 7.90 -29.74 19.63
N GLU A 319 7.61 -30.66 18.70
CA GLU A 319 8.19 -30.64 17.35
C GLU A 319 7.70 -29.43 16.55
N ALA A 320 6.41 -29.11 16.59
CA ALA A 320 5.87 -27.96 15.87
C ALA A 320 6.47 -26.63 16.34
N MET A 321 6.65 -26.46 17.66
CA MET A 321 7.24 -25.23 18.21
C MET A 321 8.73 -25.10 17.88
N ALA A 322 9.46 -26.23 17.83
CA ALA A 322 10.87 -26.27 17.49
C ALA A 322 11.17 -26.19 15.98
N GLU A 323 10.17 -26.44 15.12
CA GLU A 323 10.35 -26.45 13.67
C GLU A 323 10.75 -25.06 13.15
N LYS A 324 11.91 -24.98 12.49
CA LYS A 324 12.46 -23.73 11.94
C LYS A 324 11.79 -23.35 10.63
N MET A 325 11.30 -24.36 9.90
CA MET A 325 10.60 -24.20 8.64
C MET A 325 9.08 -24.07 8.86
N LEU A 326 8.63 -23.54 9.99
CA LEU A 326 7.25 -23.20 10.29
C LEU A 326 7.21 -21.75 10.77
N ILE A 327 6.35 -20.92 10.16
CA ILE A 327 6.31 -19.48 10.45
C ILE A 327 5.68 -19.18 11.81
N ASP A 328 6.09 -18.06 12.41
CA ASP A 328 5.60 -17.64 13.73
C ASP A 328 4.09 -17.42 13.78
N GLU A 329 3.48 -16.91 12.69
CA GLU A 329 2.02 -16.72 12.62
C GLU A 329 1.25 -18.04 12.78
N ASP A 330 1.72 -19.12 12.17
CA ASP A 330 1.08 -20.44 12.26
C ASP A 330 1.37 -21.08 13.64
N LYS A 331 2.53 -20.78 14.24
CA LYS A 331 2.86 -21.20 15.61
C LYS A 331 1.92 -20.59 16.66
N LEU A 332 1.47 -19.36 16.47
CA LEU A 332 0.48 -18.73 17.37
C LEU A 332 -0.84 -19.52 17.37
N ILE A 333 -1.35 -19.91 16.20
CA ILE A 333 -2.56 -20.73 16.09
C ILE A 333 -2.34 -22.08 16.78
N LEU A 334 -1.20 -22.73 16.53
CA LEU A 334 -0.88 -24.02 17.15
C LEU A 334 -0.75 -23.94 18.67
N GLN A 335 -0.18 -22.86 19.20
CA GLN A 335 -0.04 -22.66 20.65
C GLN A 335 -1.41 -22.63 21.33
N ASP A 336 -2.36 -21.88 20.76
CA ASP A 336 -3.75 -21.83 21.23
C ASP A 336 -4.45 -23.19 21.06
N PHE A 337 -4.26 -23.85 19.91
CA PHE A 337 -4.83 -25.16 19.62
C PHE A 337 -4.40 -26.23 20.63
N PHE A 338 -3.09 -26.40 20.81
CA PHE A 338 -2.58 -27.35 21.79
C PHE A 338 -3.02 -26.98 23.21
N GLY A 339 -3.03 -25.69 23.56
CA GLY A 339 -3.47 -25.23 24.89
C GLY A 339 -4.92 -25.59 25.23
N LYS A 340 -5.81 -25.64 24.23
CA LYS A 340 -7.24 -25.99 24.42
C LYS A 340 -7.54 -27.48 24.38
N LEU A 341 -6.69 -28.31 23.76
CA LEU A 341 -6.95 -29.76 23.63
C LEU A 341 -6.13 -30.63 24.58
N THR A 342 -5.15 -30.06 25.29
CA THR A 342 -4.41 -30.75 26.37
C THR A 342 -4.96 -30.43 27.77
N ASN A 343 -5.95 -29.53 27.86
CA ASN A 343 -6.75 -29.25 29.05
C ASN A 343 -8.16 -29.82 28.84
#